data_AF-A0A939U418-F1
#
_entry.id   AF-A0A939U418-F1
#
_cell.length_a   1.000
_cell.length_b   1.000
_cell.length_c   1.000
_cell.angle_alpha   90.00
_cell.angle_beta   90.00
_cell.angle_gamma   90.00
#
_symmetry.space_group_name_H-M   'P 1'
#
loop_
_entity.id
_entity.type
_entity.pdbx_description
1 polymer ?
#
loop_
_entity_poly.entity_id
_entity_poly.type
_entity_poly.pdbx_seq_one_letter_code
_entity_poly.pdbx_strand_id
1 'polypeptide(L)'
;KLCKEKAVDLLIAINIGLIQDKVKNYKKSITLAKALGLVSRADELMYGKKIDPDSVQFCIKNRIKDIGKVKKSERYGEAEGYLRGFIKGSAAEYSHTRSLKGNKKLTKSQAEKLLKLLNNENERYLLSPDHQIIRTKKLPRNAEVYAYIIDSFPNSYYETGFNGMKNKNFFDTGVGLGADTLEERMKRTSFTFVFPYEIERFNSLEYPSDAFSYSNNVFTSTYRNNIVPNELVLSSEEYYRYALNIDYRTIENDTEWQQVMGKYLSKSEIEDYIKHCKENKTIIECDLVAADRSSVYWYNGEYQCKVYAHMRIISDIPTEMGKTMGTDQETYGYLYPVKKGYEPGTCFTRSVLGPLYLDYQVGEWLDYYVNTSGCADFYGSLCCSNTERGIMIDYSGLYPWLVKFPFLN
;
A
#
# COMPACT_ATOMS: atom_id res chain seq x y z
N LYS A 1 -3.13 -33.84 -46.20
CA LYS A 1 -2.72 -34.36 -44.87
C LYS A 1 -2.84 -33.27 -43.79
N LEU A 2 -2.13 -32.14 -43.92
CA LEU A 2 -2.21 -30.99 -43.00
C LEU A 2 -3.63 -30.47 -42.67
N CYS A 3 -4.57 -30.46 -43.63
CA CYS A 3 -5.95 -30.03 -43.37
C CYS A 3 -6.80 -31.07 -42.63
N LYS A 4 -6.46 -32.37 -42.71
CA LYS A 4 -7.17 -33.45 -42.00
C LYS A 4 -6.67 -33.55 -40.55
N GLU A 5 -5.36 -33.46 -40.33
CA GLU A 5 -4.75 -33.45 -38.99
C GLU A 5 -5.25 -32.24 -38.17
N LYS A 6 -5.26 -31.03 -38.74
CA LYS A 6 -5.82 -29.83 -38.08
C LYS A 6 -7.31 -29.92 -37.76
N ALA A 7 -8.07 -30.73 -38.51
CA ALA A 7 -9.50 -30.95 -38.24
C ALA A 7 -9.72 -31.94 -37.09
N VAL A 8 -8.84 -32.93 -36.93
CA VAL A 8 -8.85 -33.89 -35.82
C VAL A 8 -8.47 -33.19 -34.51
N ASP A 9 -7.38 -32.41 -34.50
CA ASP A 9 -6.96 -31.65 -33.31
C ASP A 9 -8.04 -30.67 -32.83
N LEU A 10 -8.77 -30.06 -33.77
CA LEU A 10 -9.88 -29.18 -33.47
C LEU A 10 -11.06 -29.93 -32.85
N LEU A 11 -11.41 -31.09 -33.39
CA LEU A 11 -12.49 -31.92 -32.85
C LEU A 11 -12.14 -32.40 -31.45
N ILE A 12 -10.89 -32.79 -31.22
CA ILE A 12 -10.37 -33.13 -29.89
C ILE A 12 -10.52 -31.91 -28.97
N ALA A 13 -10.06 -30.72 -29.38
CA ALA A 13 -10.16 -29.50 -28.58
C ALA A 13 -11.62 -29.10 -28.25
N ILE A 14 -12.57 -29.36 -29.14
CA ILE A 14 -14.00 -29.14 -28.87
C ILE A 14 -14.53 -30.20 -27.89
N ASN A 15 -14.20 -31.48 -28.11
CA ASN A 15 -14.70 -32.59 -27.30
C ASN A 15 -14.19 -32.53 -25.85
N ILE A 16 -12.95 -32.09 -25.63
CA ILE A 16 -12.41 -31.89 -24.29
C ILE A 16 -12.87 -30.57 -23.64
N GLY A 17 -13.71 -29.78 -24.34
CA GLY A 17 -14.25 -28.52 -23.85
C GLY A 17 -13.30 -27.32 -23.91
N LEU A 18 -12.09 -27.46 -24.47
CA LEU A 18 -11.15 -26.36 -24.65
C LEU A 18 -11.76 -25.24 -25.52
N ILE A 19 -12.46 -25.62 -26.59
CA ILE A 19 -13.19 -24.71 -27.48
C ILE A 19 -14.69 -24.94 -27.32
N GLN A 20 -15.38 -24.00 -26.67
CA GLN A 20 -16.82 -24.10 -26.38
C GLN A 20 -17.73 -23.59 -27.51
N ASP A 21 -17.22 -22.69 -28.37
CA ASP A 21 -18.00 -22.11 -29.47
C ASP A 21 -17.71 -22.79 -30.80
N LYS A 22 -18.72 -22.86 -31.68
CA LYS A 22 -18.50 -23.16 -33.11
C LYS A 22 -17.54 -22.12 -33.71
N VAL A 23 -16.32 -22.54 -34.02
CA VAL A 23 -15.31 -21.67 -34.65
C VAL A 23 -15.77 -21.34 -36.07
N LYS A 24 -16.28 -20.13 -36.28
CA LYS A 24 -16.80 -19.68 -37.59
C LYS A 24 -15.70 -19.39 -38.62
N ASN A 25 -14.48 -19.08 -38.19
CA ASN A 25 -13.37 -18.74 -39.10
C ASN A 25 -12.00 -19.11 -38.52
N TYR A 26 -11.35 -20.09 -39.15
CA TYR A 26 -10.08 -20.69 -38.73
C TYR A 26 -8.82 -19.96 -39.23
N LYS A 27 -8.97 -18.98 -40.13
CA LYS A 27 -7.86 -18.21 -40.68
C LYS A 27 -7.66 -16.86 -39.97
N LYS A 28 -8.60 -16.47 -39.12
CA LYS A 28 -8.56 -15.18 -38.42
C LYS A 28 -7.64 -15.26 -37.21
N SER A 29 -6.72 -14.30 -37.09
CA SER A 29 -5.89 -14.12 -35.89
C SER A 29 -6.78 -13.93 -34.66
N ILE A 30 -6.45 -14.61 -33.56
CA ILE A 30 -7.09 -14.36 -32.26
C ILE A 30 -6.42 -13.18 -31.53
N THR A 31 -7.16 -12.60 -30.59
CA THR A 31 -6.64 -11.58 -29.66
C THR A 31 -5.87 -12.24 -28.53
N LEU A 32 -5.04 -11.45 -27.84
CA LEU A 32 -4.34 -11.90 -26.64
C LEU A 32 -5.32 -12.28 -25.52
N ALA A 33 -6.39 -11.50 -25.31
CA ALA A 33 -7.44 -11.81 -24.33
C ALA A 33 -8.10 -13.17 -24.61
N LYS A 34 -8.43 -13.44 -25.88
CA LYS A 34 -8.98 -14.74 -26.27
C LYS A 34 -7.99 -15.88 -26.04
N ALA A 35 -6.71 -15.67 -26.31
CA ALA A 35 -5.67 -16.66 -26.08
C ALA A 35 -5.49 -16.97 -24.59
N LEU A 36 -5.52 -15.94 -23.73
CA LEU A 36 -5.46 -16.09 -22.27
C LEU A 36 -6.63 -16.94 -21.76
N GLY A 37 -7.85 -16.67 -22.21
CA GLY A 37 -9.01 -17.50 -21.84
C GLY A 37 -8.89 -18.98 -22.28
N LEU A 38 -8.33 -19.23 -23.47
CA LEU A 38 -8.09 -20.60 -23.94
C LEU A 38 -7.03 -21.32 -23.09
N VAL A 39 -5.91 -20.65 -22.80
CA VAL A 39 -4.82 -21.23 -22.00
C VAL A 39 -5.24 -21.42 -20.55
N SER A 40 -6.02 -20.51 -19.97
CA SER A 40 -6.60 -20.68 -18.63
C SER A 40 -7.52 -21.90 -18.54
N ARG A 41 -8.30 -22.17 -19.60
CA ARG A 41 -9.14 -23.36 -19.65
C ARG A 41 -8.32 -24.64 -19.84
N ALA A 42 -7.29 -24.59 -20.67
CA ALA A 42 -6.36 -25.71 -20.80
C ALA A 42 -5.70 -26.03 -19.45
N ASP A 43 -5.27 -25.01 -18.71
CA ASP A 43 -4.70 -25.14 -17.37
C ASP A 43 -5.66 -25.83 -16.39
N GLU A 44 -6.93 -25.40 -16.37
CA GLU A 44 -7.96 -26.04 -15.55
C GLU A 44 -8.19 -27.51 -15.94
N LEU A 45 -8.22 -27.82 -17.24
CA LEU A 45 -8.40 -29.20 -17.73
C LEU A 45 -7.20 -30.09 -17.40
N MET A 46 -5.99 -29.54 -17.41
CA MET A 46 -4.76 -30.28 -17.13
C MET A 46 -4.53 -30.51 -15.64
N TYR A 47 -4.81 -29.51 -14.79
CA TYR A 47 -4.42 -29.51 -13.38
C TYR A 47 -5.60 -29.47 -12.41
N GLY A 48 -6.84 -29.34 -12.89
CA GLY A 48 -8.06 -29.31 -12.07
C GLY A 48 -8.25 -28.05 -11.21
N LYS A 49 -7.30 -27.10 -11.24
CA LYS A 49 -7.33 -25.91 -10.40
C LYS A 49 -8.21 -24.82 -10.98
N LYS A 50 -9.35 -24.59 -10.33
CA LYS A 50 -10.29 -23.49 -10.64
C LYS A 50 -9.84 -22.19 -9.96
N ILE A 51 -10.12 -21.07 -10.61
CA ILE A 51 -10.00 -19.75 -9.99
C ILE A 51 -11.35 -19.38 -9.39
N ASP A 52 -11.30 -18.80 -8.20
CA ASP A 52 -12.47 -18.23 -7.55
C ASP A 52 -13.09 -17.10 -8.42
N PRO A 53 -14.39 -17.18 -8.78
CA PRO A 53 -15.05 -16.17 -9.60
C PRO A 53 -14.97 -14.75 -9.04
N ASP A 54 -15.00 -14.59 -7.72
CA ASP A 54 -14.93 -13.26 -7.08
C ASP A 54 -13.56 -12.61 -7.29
N SER A 55 -12.49 -13.41 -7.18
CA SER A 55 -11.13 -13.00 -7.54
C SER A 55 -11.03 -12.52 -8.99
N VAL A 56 -11.72 -13.19 -9.93
CA VAL A 56 -11.77 -12.79 -11.34
C VAL A 56 -12.48 -11.44 -11.50
N GLN A 57 -13.64 -11.27 -10.87
CA GLN A 57 -14.38 -10.00 -10.91
C GLN A 57 -13.59 -8.86 -10.27
N PHE A 58 -12.94 -9.12 -9.14
CA PHE A 58 -12.06 -8.17 -8.49
C PHE A 58 -10.94 -7.72 -9.45
N CYS A 59 -10.28 -8.65 -10.15
CA CYS A 59 -9.23 -8.32 -11.10
C CYS A 59 -9.74 -7.49 -12.29
N ILE A 60 -10.91 -7.83 -12.84
CA ILE A 60 -11.56 -7.05 -13.89
C ILE A 60 -11.80 -5.61 -13.43
N LYS A 61 -12.28 -5.42 -12.20
CA LYS A 61 -12.61 -4.10 -11.66
C LYS A 61 -11.37 -3.29 -11.29
N ASN A 62 -10.37 -3.92 -10.65
CA ASN A 62 -9.36 -3.21 -9.87
C ASN A 62 -7.91 -3.45 -10.33
N ARG A 63 -7.63 -4.39 -11.24
CA ARG A 63 -6.24 -4.75 -11.63
C ARG A 63 -5.91 -4.54 -13.10
N ILE A 64 -6.90 -4.52 -13.99
CA ILE A 64 -6.66 -4.41 -15.44
C ILE A 64 -7.15 -3.05 -15.95
N LYS A 65 -6.23 -2.12 -16.17
CA LYS A 65 -6.51 -0.73 -16.57
C LYS A 65 -7.23 -0.62 -17.91
N ASP A 66 -6.88 -1.47 -18.88
CA ASP A 66 -7.37 -1.40 -20.25
C ASP A 66 -8.45 -2.46 -20.58
N ILE A 67 -9.05 -3.08 -19.56
CA ILE A 67 -10.08 -4.12 -19.70
C ILE A 67 -11.30 -3.64 -20.50
N GLY A 68 -11.61 -2.33 -20.41
CA GLY A 68 -12.68 -1.68 -21.17
C GLY A 68 -12.49 -1.78 -22.68
N LYS A 69 -11.24 -1.89 -23.16
CA LYS A 69 -10.89 -2.00 -24.58
C LYS A 69 -11.04 -3.42 -25.13
N VAL A 70 -11.29 -4.40 -24.26
CA VAL A 70 -11.50 -5.80 -24.60
C VAL A 70 -12.99 -6.11 -24.69
N LYS A 71 -13.37 -7.02 -25.59
CA LYS A 71 -14.75 -7.45 -25.76
C LYS A 71 -15.27 -8.06 -24.47
N LYS A 72 -16.51 -7.73 -24.09
CA LYS A 72 -17.11 -8.21 -22.82
C LYS A 72 -16.98 -9.73 -22.62
N SER A 73 -17.21 -10.52 -23.66
CA SER A 73 -17.11 -11.99 -23.63
C SER A 73 -15.68 -12.53 -23.44
N GLU A 74 -14.64 -11.72 -23.65
CA GLU A 74 -13.22 -12.12 -23.55
C GLU A 74 -12.57 -11.61 -22.25
N ARG A 75 -13.21 -10.67 -21.52
CA ARG A 75 -12.65 -10.05 -20.31
C ARG A 75 -12.41 -11.04 -19.18
N TYR A 76 -13.33 -11.99 -18.99
CA TYR A 76 -13.22 -13.01 -17.96
C TYR A 76 -11.96 -13.87 -18.18
N GLY A 77 -11.77 -14.38 -19.39
CA GLY A 77 -10.59 -15.18 -19.74
C GLY A 77 -9.28 -14.39 -19.68
N GLU A 78 -9.30 -13.08 -19.99
CA GLU A 78 -8.13 -12.21 -19.81
C GLU A 78 -7.76 -12.07 -18.33
N ALA A 79 -8.74 -11.85 -17.46
CA ALA A 79 -8.52 -11.76 -16.02
C ALA A 79 -8.08 -13.09 -15.40
N GLU A 80 -8.64 -14.22 -15.84
CA GLU A 80 -8.15 -15.55 -15.43
C GLU A 80 -6.69 -15.76 -15.85
N GLY A 81 -6.34 -15.39 -17.09
CA GLY A 81 -4.96 -15.55 -17.55
C GLY A 81 -3.98 -14.67 -16.79
N TYR A 82 -4.40 -13.49 -16.36
CA TYR A 82 -3.65 -12.66 -15.43
C TYR A 82 -3.48 -13.34 -14.06
N LEU A 83 -4.58 -13.82 -13.46
CA LEU A 83 -4.60 -14.50 -12.16
C LEU A 83 -3.82 -15.82 -12.13
N ARG A 84 -3.66 -16.49 -13.27
CA ARG A 84 -2.77 -17.67 -13.41
C ARG A 84 -1.32 -17.30 -13.65
N GLY A 85 -0.96 -16.00 -13.70
CA GLY A 85 0.41 -15.56 -13.92
C GLY A 85 0.90 -15.79 -15.35
N PHE A 86 0.02 -15.95 -16.34
CA PHE A 86 0.41 -16.09 -17.75
C PHE A 86 0.85 -14.77 -18.39
N ILE A 87 0.46 -13.65 -17.79
CA ILE A 87 0.76 -12.32 -18.29
C ILE A 87 1.06 -11.34 -17.17
N LYS A 88 2.12 -10.56 -17.33
CA LYS A 88 2.51 -9.48 -16.42
C LYS A 88 1.91 -8.13 -16.79
N GLY A 89 1.81 -7.81 -18.07
CA GLY A 89 1.44 -6.45 -18.53
C GLY A 89 2.48 -5.37 -18.20
N SER A 90 2.12 -4.11 -18.46
CA SER A 90 2.90 -2.93 -18.10
C SER A 90 2.18 -2.12 -17.02
N ALA A 91 2.93 -1.62 -16.04
CA ALA A 91 2.44 -0.76 -14.96
C ALA A 91 3.25 0.55 -14.94
N ALA A 92 2.63 1.64 -14.50
CA ALA A 92 3.37 2.81 -14.04
C ALA A 92 3.95 2.54 -12.64
N GLU A 93 4.92 3.35 -12.21
CA GLU A 93 5.42 3.30 -10.84
C GLU A 93 4.28 3.53 -9.85
N TYR A 94 4.32 2.83 -8.71
CA TYR A 94 3.29 2.79 -7.67
C TYR A 94 1.89 2.35 -8.13
N SER A 95 1.72 1.85 -9.36
CA SER A 95 0.39 1.49 -9.84
C SER A 95 -0.08 0.12 -9.34
N HIS A 96 -1.31 0.09 -8.85
CA HIS A 96 -2.05 -1.15 -8.56
C HIS A 96 -2.67 -1.82 -9.80
N THR A 97 -2.58 -1.18 -10.97
CA THR A 97 -3.21 -1.64 -12.21
C THR A 97 -2.20 -1.85 -13.32
N ARG A 98 -2.55 -2.72 -14.27
CA ARG A 98 -1.69 -3.03 -15.42
C ARG A 98 -2.45 -2.92 -16.72
N SER A 99 -1.74 -2.49 -17.77
CA SER A 99 -2.20 -2.60 -19.15
C SER A 99 -1.74 -3.93 -19.72
N LEU A 100 -2.71 -4.77 -20.11
CA LEU A 100 -2.44 -6.10 -20.66
C LEU A 100 -2.46 -6.08 -22.19
N LYS A 101 -3.04 -5.05 -22.81
CA LYS A 101 -3.18 -4.92 -24.26
C LYS A 101 -3.93 -6.12 -24.87
N GLY A 102 -4.91 -6.68 -24.14
CA GLY A 102 -5.64 -7.89 -24.53
C GLY A 102 -6.34 -7.81 -25.89
N ASN A 103 -6.70 -6.61 -26.36
CA ASN A 103 -7.34 -6.41 -27.65
C ASN A 103 -6.39 -6.52 -28.85
N LYS A 104 -5.08 -6.61 -28.62
CA LYS A 104 -4.08 -6.77 -29.68
C LYS A 104 -4.09 -8.19 -30.22
N LYS A 105 -3.68 -8.32 -31.49
CA LYS A 105 -3.49 -9.63 -32.14
C LYS A 105 -2.41 -10.41 -31.40
N LEU A 106 -2.66 -11.69 -31.15
CA LEU A 106 -1.66 -12.59 -30.59
C LEU A 106 -0.52 -12.78 -31.59
N THR A 107 0.71 -12.59 -31.12
CA THR A 107 1.93 -12.89 -31.89
C THR A 107 2.42 -14.31 -31.63
N LYS A 108 3.24 -14.85 -32.53
CA LYS A 108 3.85 -16.18 -32.37
C LYS A 108 4.66 -16.29 -31.07
N SER A 109 5.50 -15.30 -30.77
CA SER A 109 6.31 -15.28 -29.54
C SER A 109 5.45 -15.24 -28.27
N GLN A 110 4.32 -14.50 -28.27
CA GLN A 110 3.39 -14.53 -27.15
C GLN A 110 2.74 -15.91 -26.99
N ALA A 111 2.35 -16.56 -28.09
CA ALA A 111 1.78 -17.91 -28.04
C ALA A 111 2.78 -18.93 -27.46
N GLU A 112 4.02 -18.92 -27.94
CA GLU A 112 5.10 -19.78 -27.44
C GLU A 112 5.36 -19.54 -25.95
N LYS A 113 5.36 -18.27 -25.51
CA LYS A 113 5.50 -17.93 -24.10
C LYS A 113 4.33 -18.47 -23.26
N LEU A 114 3.09 -18.31 -23.71
CA LEU A 114 1.92 -18.83 -22.99
C LEU A 114 1.99 -20.35 -22.84
N LEU A 115 2.39 -21.07 -23.88
CA LEU A 115 2.57 -22.53 -23.83
C LEU A 115 3.69 -22.93 -22.87
N LYS A 116 4.80 -22.17 -22.85
CA LYS A 116 5.88 -22.39 -21.88
C LYS A 116 5.38 -22.26 -20.44
N LEU A 117 4.62 -21.20 -20.15
CA LEU A 117 4.06 -20.95 -18.81
C LEU A 117 2.96 -21.95 -18.43
N LEU A 118 2.18 -22.43 -19.40
CA LEU A 118 1.19 -23.49 -19.19
C LEU A 118 1.89 -24.77 -18.70
N ASN A 119 2.96 -25.19 -19.39
CA ASN A 119 3.69 -26.42 -19.09
C ASN A 119 4.62 -26.33 -17.87
N ASN A 120 4.90 -25.12 -17.35
CA ASN A 120 5.80 -24.94 -16.21
C ASN A 120 5.28 -23.83 -15.26
N GLU A 121 4.64 -24.25 -14.17
CA GLU A 121 4.09 -23.34 -13.16
C GLU A 121 5.14 -22.45 -12.49
N ASN A 122 6.38 -22.95 -12.34
CA ASN A 122 7.46 -22.20 -11.67
C ASN A 122 7.95 -20.99 -12.48
N GLU A 123 7.60 -20.91 -13.77
CA GLU A 123 7.92 -19.76 -14.60
C GLU A 123 6.82 -18.69 -14.63
N ARG A 124 5.65 -18.97 -14.05
CA ARG A 124 4.52 -18.04 -14.02
C ARG A 124 4.86 -16.82 -13.18
N TYR A 125 4.23 -15.70 -13.52
CA TYR A 125 4.33 -14.51 -12.68
C TYR A 125 3.62 -14.76 -11.35
N LEU A 126 4.33 -14.49 -10.25
CA LEU A 126 3.77 -14.59 -8.91
C LEU A 126 2.86 -13.40 -8.63
N LEU A 127 1.79 -13.66 -7.87
CA LEU A 127 0.80 -12.67 -7.48
C LEU A 127 0.70 -12.61 -5.96
N SER A 128 0.54 -11.40 -5.43
CA SER A 128 0.21 -11.16 -4.03
C SER A 128 -1.22 -11.64 -3.72
N PRO A 129 -1.59 -11.75 -2.43
CA PRO A 129 -2.96 -12.09 -2.02
C PRO A 129 -4.02 -11.17 -2.62
N ASP A 130 -3.69 -9.89 -2.85
CA ASP A 130 -4.56 -8.89 -3.48
C ASP A 130 -4.33 -8.78 -5.01
N HIS A 131 -3.69 -9.78 -5.62
CA HIS A 131 -3.54 -9.95 -7.07
C HIS A 131 -2.69 -8.90 -7.79
N GLN A 132 -1.67 -8.37 -7.12
CA GLN A 132 -0.63 -7.56 -7.74
C GLN A 132 0.58 -8.42 -8.11
N ILE A 133 1.31 -8.06 -9.16
CA ILE A 133 2.48 -8.83 -9.60
C ILE A 133 3.62 -8.65 -8.58
N ILE A 134 4.14 -9.76 -8.09
CA ILE A 134 5.31 -9.82 -7.22
C ILE A 134 6.58 -9.75 -8.06
N ARG A 135 7.53 -8.95 -7.59
CA ARG A 135 8.90 -8.84 -8.11
C ARG A 135 9.80 -9.87 -7.43
N THR A 136 10.58 -10.59 -8.23
CA THR A 136 11.52 -11.61 -7.75
C THR A 136 12.99 -11.31 -8.08
N LYS A 137 13.26 -10.15 -8.69
CA LYS A 137 14.59 -9.70 -9.11
C LYS A 137 14.75 -8.21 -8.81
N LYS A 138 15.98 -7.74 -8.62
CA LYS A 138 16.28 -6.34 -8.25
C LYS A 138 15.48 -5.93 -7.00
N LEU A 139 15.51 -6.78 -5.99
CA LEU A 139 14.80 -6.58 -4.73
C LEU A 139 15.43 -5.42 -3.94
N PRO A 140 14.67 -4.75 -3.05
CA PRO A 140 15.23 -3.77 -2.13
C PRO A 140 16.22 -4.44 -1.17
N ARG A 141 17.09 -3.63 -0.55
CA ARG A 141 18.11 -4.15 0.38
C ARG A 141 17.54 -4.94 1.57
N ASN A 142 16.34 -4.59 2.02
CA ASN A 142 15.64 -5.18 3.15
C ASN A 142 14.45 -6.06 2.72
N ALA A 143 14.52 -6.71 1.56
CA ALA A 143 13.39 -7.48 1.02
C ALA A 143 12.90 -8.61 1.94
N GLU A 144 13.79 -9.16 2.77
CA GLU A 144 13.54 -10.22 3.74
C GLU A 144 12.56 -9.85 4.84
N VAL A 145 12.34 -8.54 5.11
CA VAL A 145 11.36 -8.12 6.12
C VAL A 145 9.94 -8.00 5.56
N TYR A 146 9.77 -8.25 4.27
CA TYR A 146 8.48 -8.20 3.58
C TYR A 146 8.06 -9.60 3.13
N ALA A 147 6.76 -9.91 3.22
CA ALA A 147 6.22 -11.17 2.71
C ALA A 147 6.43 -11.29 1.18
N TYR A 148 6.36 -10.16 0.48
CA TYR A 148 6.58 -10.03 -0.95
C TYR A 148 6.87 -8.57 -1.30
N ILE A 149 7.35 -8.34 -2.52
CA ILE A 149 7.67 -7.01 -3.04
C ILE A 149 6.86 -6.79 -4.32
N ILE A 150 6.10 -5.71 -4.42
CA ILE A 150 5.29 -5.40 -5.59
C ILE A 150 6.16 -4.85 -6.72
N ASP A 151 5.93 -5.33 -7.94
CA ASP A 151 6.74 -5.01 -9.11
C ASP A 151 6.62 -3.58 -9.62
N SER A 152 5.52 -2.90 -9.34
CA SER A 152 5.34 -1.47 -9.66
C SER A 152 5.91 -0.54 -8.60
N PHE A 153 6.26 -1.03 -7.40
CA PHE A 153 6.77 -0.19 -6.32
C PHE A 153 8.31 -0.15 -6.36
N PRO A 154 8.93 1.03 -6.25
CA PRO A 154 10.38 1.18 -6.32
C PRO A 154 11.05 0.65 -5.04
N ASN A 155 12.37 0.46 -5.09
CA ASN A 155 13.13 0.06 -3.90
C ASN A 155 13.05 1.09 -2.77
N SER A 156 13.03 2.39 -3.12
CA SER A 156 12.95 3.49 -2.15
C SER A 156 11.77 3.36 -1.20
N TYR A 157 10.61 2.90 -1.69
CA TYR A 157 9.44 2.64 -0.86
C TYR A 157 9.71 1.64 0.28
N TYR A 158 10.36 0.53 -0.05
CA TYR A 158 10.65 -0.54 0.90
C TYR A 158 11.85 -0.22 1.80
N GLU A 159 12.83 0.52 1.29
CA GLU A 159 14.06 0.87 2.00
C GLU A 159 13.89 1.98 3.06
N THR A 160 12.66 2.44 3.30
CA THR A 160 12.33 3.33 4.43
C THR A 160 12.25 2.58 5.77
N GLY A 161 12.40 3.28 6.89
CA GLY A 161 12.20 2.71 8.23
C GLY A 161 10.73 2.52 8.61
N PHE A 162 10.47 1.78 9.68
CA PHE A 162 9.15 1.62 10.31
C PHE A 162 9.03 2.48 11.58
N ASN A 163 7.81 2.74 12.05
CA ASN A 163 7.60 3.38 13.36
C ASN A 163 8.26 2.56 14.49
N GLY A 164 8.84 3.25 15.46
CA GLY A 164 9.65 2.65 16.54
C GLY A 164 11.08 2.29 16.15
N MET A 165 11.42 2.27 14.86
CA MET A 165 12.77 1.98 14.35
C MET A 165 13.51 3.27 13.98
N LYS A 166 13.69 4.18 14.95
CA LYS A 166 14.28 5.53 14.74
C LYS A 166 15.81 5.56 14.49
N ASN A 167 16.43 4.48 14.04
CA ASN A 167 17.86 4.48 13.71
C ASN A 167 18.10 3.97 12.28
N LYS A 168 18.73 4.81 11.44
CA LYS A 168 19.36 4.44 10.15
C LYS A 168 20.18 3.14 10.26
N ASN A 169 20.68 2.86 11.47
CA ASN A 169 21.53 1.73 11.80
C ASN A 169 20.79 0.40 12.02
N PHE A 170 19.46 0.30 11.99
CA PHE A 170 18.80 -0.99 12.30
C PHE A 170 19.08 -2.05 11.22
N PHE A 171 18.98 -1.68 9.95
CA PHE A 171 19.34 -2.55 8.82
C PHE A 171 20.87 -2.69 8.66
N ASP A 172 21.64 -1.67 9.04
CA ASP A 172 23.11 -1.68 8.93
C ASP A 172 23.83 -2.39 10.09
N THR A 173 23.23 -2.49 11.28
CA THR A 173 23.87 -3.13 12.45
C THR A 173 23.40 -4.57 12.70
N GLY A 174 22.35 -5.04 12.02
CA GLY A 174 21.83 -6.40 12.18
C GLY A 174 21.26 -6.71 13.58
N VAL A 175 21.19 -5.72 14.48
CA VAL A 175 20.81 -5.91 15.90
C VAL A 175 19.29 -6.11 16.08
N GLY A 176 18.51 -6.08 14.99
CA GLY A 176 17.07 -6.35 15.00
C GLY A 176 16.65 -7.81 14.85
N LEU A 177 17.57 -8.66 14.40
CA LEU A 177 17.29 -10.05 13.99
C LEU A 177 17.79 -11.07 15.02
N GLY A 178 18.14 -10.61 16.22
CA GLY A 178 18.77 -11.40 17.27
C GLY A 178 17.87 -12.49 17.84
N ALA A 179 17.95 -13.68 17.24
CA ALA A 179 17.76 -15.01 17.84
C ALA A 179 16.39 -15.44 18.42
N ASP A 180 15.43 -14.55 18.63
CA ASP A 180 14.12 -14.93 19.19
C ASP A 180 13.09 -15.24 18.09
N THR A 181 12.35 -16.34 18.23
CA THR A 181 11.15 -16.67 17.42
C THR A 181 10.00 -15.68 17.66
N LEU A 182 9.03 -15.60 16.74
CA LEU A 182 7.82 -14.78 16.92
C LEU A 182 7.15 -15.10 18.26
N GLU A 183 7.00 -16.38 18.59
CA GLU A 183 6.40 -16.88 19.83
C GLU A 183 7.18 -16.47 21.08
N GLU A 184 8.51 -16.39 21.02
CA GLU A 184 9.34 -15.91 22.14
C GLU A 184 9.20 -14.41 22.34
N ARG A 185 9.11 -13.63 21.25
CA ARG A 185 8.75 -12.21 21.33
C ARG A 185 7.34 -12.03 21.92
N MET A 186 6.42 -12.97 21.65
CA MET A 186 5.07 -12.93 22.22
C MET A 186 4.97 -13.08 23.72
N LYS A 187 5.81 -13.94 24.30
CA LYS A 187 5.71 -14.28 25.72
C LYS A 187 6.24 -13.19 26.65
N ARG A 188 6.96 -12.18 26.13
CA ARG A 188 7.63 -11.13 26.93
C ARG A 188 6.76 -9.89 27.22
N THR A 189 5.44 -9.97 26.98
CA THR A 189 4.37 -9.04 27.42
C THR A 189 4.53 -7.54 27.13
N SER A 190 5.49 -7.13 26.30
CA SER A 190 5.76 -5.73 25.97
C SER A 190 5.77 -5.51 24.46
N PHE A 191 4.87 -6.21 23.76
CA PHE A 191 4.86 -6.27 22.31
C PHE A 191 4.77 -4.90 21.64
N THR A 192 5.93 -4.43 21.19
CA THR A 192 5.99 -3.18 20.45
C THR A 192 6.03 -3.42 18.95
N PHE A 193 6.45 -4.56 18.39
CA PHE A 193 6.60 -4.68 16.92
C PHE A 193 6.44 -6.10 16.33
N VAL A 194 5.76 -6.23 15.18
CA VAL A 194 5.72 -7.45 14.33
C VAL A 194 6.06 -7.07 12.90
N PHE A 195 7.01 -7.76 12.28
CA PHE A 195 7.43 -7.46 10.91
C PHE A 195 6.38 -7.82 9.86
N PRO A 196 6.38 -7.15 8.70
CA PRO A 196 5.41 -7.45 7.65
C PRO A 196 5.37 -8.91 7.19
N TYR A 197 6.53 -9.57 7.07
CA TYR A 197 6.58 -10.99 6.70
C TYR A 197 5.93 -11.94 7.73
N GLU A 198 5.70 -11.45 8.95
CA GLU A 198 5.14 -12.23 10.06
C GLU A 198 3.67 -11.93 10.31
N ILE A 199 3.08 -10.92 9.66
CA ILE A 199 1.71 -10.48 9.94
C ILE A 199 0.68 -11.58 9.70
N GLU A 200 0.81 -12.35 8.62
CA GLU A 200 -0.12 -13.46 8.37
C GLU A 200 -0.02 -14.54 9.46
N ARG A 201 1.19 -14.85 9.92
CA ARG A 201 1.40 -15.79 11.03
C ARG A 201 0.82 -15.21 12.31
N PHE A 202 1.15 -13.97 12.65
CA PHE A 202 0.64 -13.26 13.84
C PHE A 202 -0.89 -13.29 13.89
N ASN A 203 -1.55 -13.03 12.77
CA ASN A 203 -3.01 -13.02 12.68
C ASN A 203 -3.66 -14.41 12.77
N SER A 204 -2.90 -15.47 12.49
CA SER A 204 -3.35 -16.86 12.62
C SER A 204 -3.25 -17.42 14.04
N LEU A 205 -2.54 -16.74 14.94
CA LEU A 205 -2.31 -17.24 16.31
C LEU A 205 -3.56 -17.00 17.17
N GLU A 206 -3.93 -18.03 17.95
CA GLU A 206 -4.92 -17.90 19.01
C GLU A 206 -4.27 -17.21 20.21
N TYR A 207 -4.82 -16.08 20.64
CA TYR A 207 -4.32 -15.34 21.79
C TYR A 207 -5.07 -15.78 23.04
N PRO A 208 -4.39 -15.97 24.18
CA PRO A 208 -5.05 -15.93 25.47
C PRO A 208 -5.79 -14.59 25.55
N SER A 209 -7.09 -14.62 25.89
CA SER A 209 -7.97 -13.45 26.05
C SER A 209 -7.36 -12.32 26.88
N ASP A 210 -6.39 -12.66 27.71
CA ASP A 210 -5.84 -11.88 28.80
C ASP A 210 -4.65 -11.00 28.34
N ALA A 211 -4.05 -11.29 27.18
CA ALA A 211 -2.91 -10.53 26.64
C ALA A 211 -3.33 -9.22 25.94
N PHE A 212 -4.63 -9.08 25.63
CA PHE A 212 -5.24 -7.90 24.99
C PHE A 212 -6.33 -7.32 25.91
N SER A 213 -6.01 -7.09 27.18
CA SER A 213 -6.95 -6.49 28.14
C SER A 213 -7.37 -5.05 27.79
N TYR A 214 -6.72 -4.41 26.79
CA TYR A 214 -7.11 -3.11 26.23
C TYR A 214 -8.02 -3.18 24.99
N SER A 215 -8.22 -4.34 24.36
CA SER A 215 -9.12 -4.48 23.20
C SER A 215 -9.93 -5.79 23.29
N ASN A 216 -10.76 -5.89 24.31
CA ASN A 216 -11.63 -7.04 24.58
C ASN A 216 -12.85 -7.07 23.63
N ASN A 217 -12.63 -7.15 22.31
CA ASN A 217 -13.71 -7.50 21.38
C ASN A 217 -13.20 -8.30 20.18
N VAL A 218 -13.57 -9.58 20.17
CA VAL A 218 -13.94 -10.45 19.03
C VAL A 218 -13.48 -10.00 17.64
N PHE A 219 -12.16 -10.04 17.39
CA PHE A 219 -11.68 -10.10 16.01
C PHE A 219 -11.45 -11.57 15.66
N THR A 220 -12.32 -12.11 14.82
CA THR A 220 -12.09 -13.44 14.23
C THR A 220 -10.81 -13.41 13.40
N SER A 221 -10.11 -14.54 13.30
CA SER A 221 -8.86 -14.64 12.53
C SER A 221 -9.02 -14.16 11.09
N THR A 222 -10.17 -14.39 10.45
CA THR A 222 -10.51 -13.87 9.11
C THR A 222 -10.49 -12.34 9.02
N TYR A 223 -11.01 -11.65 10.04
CA TYR A 223 -11.04 -10.19 10.08
C TYR A 223 -9.61 -9.61 10.21
N ARG A 224 -8.78 -10.20 11.08
CA ARG A 224 -7.36 -9.85 11.24
C ARG A 224 -6.54 -10.16 9.97
N ASN A 225 -6.76 -11.32 9.36
CA ASN A 225 -5.94 -11.85 8.25
C ASN A 225 -6.07 -11.05 6.95
N ASN A 226 -7.25 -10.53 6.61
CA ASN A 226 -7.52 -10.01 5.27
C ASN A 226 -8.23 -8.66 5.21
N ILE A 227 -9.10 -8.36 6.17
CA ILE A 227 -9.94 -7.16 6.11
C ILE A 227 -9.13 -5.96 6.60
N VAL A 228 -8.55 -6.05 7.80
CA VAL A 228 -7.82 -4.92 8.40
C VAL A 228 -6.62 -4.47 7.56
N PRO A 229 -5.73 -5.35 7.05
CA PRO A 229 -4.60 -4.90 6.24
C PRO A 229 -5.01 -4.23 4.92
N ASN A 230 -6.05 -4.73 4.26
CA ASN A 230 -6.54 -4.15 3.00
C ASN A 230 -7.26 -2.82 3.24
N GLU A 231 -8.14 -2.77 4.24
CA GLU A 231 -8.87 -1.56 4.60
C GLU A 231 -7.92 -0.47 5.07
N LEU A 232 -6.89 -0.80 5.85
CA LEU A 232 -5.86 0.15 6.27
C LEU A 232 -5.16 0.78 5.07
N VAL A 233 -4.69 -0.03 4.11
CA VAL A 233 -4.00 0.48 2.91
C VAL A 233 -4.93 1.39 2.10
N LEU A 234 -6.15 0.95 1.81
CA LEU A 234 -7.10 1.72 0.98
C LEU A 234 -7.58 3.00 1.65
N SER A 235 -7.89 2.95 2.95
CA SER A 235 -8.26 4.14 3.71
C SER A 235 -7.09 5.11 3.76
N SER A 236 -5.87 4.62 3.99
CA SER A 236 -4.67 5.47 4.06
C SER A 236 -4.43 6.20 2.75
N GLU A 237 -4.52 5.51 1.63
CA GLU A 237 -4.43 6.15 0.31
C GLU A 237 -5.51 7.21 0.08
N GLU A 238 -6.75 6.93 0.51
CA GLU A 238 -7.85 7.89 0.39
C GLU A 238 -7.58 9.12 1.27
N TYR A 239 -7.31 8.93 2.55
CA TYR A 239 -7.04 10.01 3.50
C TYR A 239 -5.90 10.91 3.03
N TYR A 240 -4.73 10.35 2.74
CA TYR A 240 -3.57 11.14 2.34
C TYR A 240 -3.79 11.86 1.01
N ARG A 241 -4.61 11.32 0.11
CA ARG A 241 -4.95 12.00 -1.15
C ARG A 241 -5.70 13.31 -0.93
N TYR A 242 -6.59 13.38 0.06
CA TYR A 242 -7.34 14.60 0.39
C TYR A 242 -6.60 15.47 1.40
N ALA A 243 -5.91 14.87 2.37
CA ALA A 243 -5.12 15.59 3.37
C ALA A 243 -3.89 16.30 2.77
N LEU A 244 -3.43 15.87 1.60
CA LEU A 244 -2.25 16.45 0.91
C LEU A 244 -2.60 17.14 -0.39
N ASN A 245 -3.89 17.42 -0.64
CA ASN A 245 -4.34 18.15 -1.81
C ASN A 245 -5.34 19.23 -1.39
N ILE A 246 -4.79 20.38 -1.00
CA ILE A 246 -5.52 21.43 -0.28
C ILE A 246 -5.24 22.78 -0.89
N ASP A 247 -6.31 23.56 -0.98
CA ASP A 247 -6.25 24.98 -1.29
C ASP A 247 -7.14 25.73 -0.30
N TYR A 248 -6.53 26.54 0.57
CA TYR A 248 -7.25 27.31 1.59
C TYR A 248 -8.35 28.21 1.02
N ARG A 249 -8.26 28.59 -0.27
CA ARG A 249 -9.22 29.46 -0.95
C ARG A 249 -10.54 28.74 -1.23
N THR A 250 -10.51 27.42 -1.35
CA THR A 250 -11.67 26.62 -1.78
C THR A 250 -12.10 25.56 -0.76
N ILE A 251 -11.22 25.14 0.14
CA ILE A 251 -11.43 23.99 1.06
C ILE A 251 -12.73 24.08 1.89
N GLU A 252 -13.14 25.27 2.32
CA GLU A 252 -14.39 25.45 3.09
C GLU A 252 -15.65 25.10 2.30
N ASN A 253 -15.59 25.23 0.97
CA ASN A 253 -16.72 24.95 0.09
C ASN A 253 -16.55 23.62 -0.66
N ASP A 254 -15.46 22.89 -0.41
CA ASP A 254 -15.21 21.58 -1.01
C ASP A 254 -16.00 20.49 -0.26
N THR A 255 -17.20 20.21 -0.75
CA THR A 255 -18.10 19.21 -0.15
C THR A 255 -17.56 17.79 -0.28
N GLU A 256 -16.81 17.49 -1.34
CA GLU A 256 -16.23 16.17 -1.54
C GLU A 256 -15.11 15.94 -0.51
N TRP A 257 -14.21 16.91 -0.37
CA TRP A 257 -13.16 16.88 0.65
C TRP A 257 -13.75 16.73 2.05
N GLN A 258 -14.77 17.52 2.41
CA GLN A 258 -15.41 17.42 3.73
C GLN A 258 -16.09 16.07 3.96
N GLN A 259 -16.74 15.51 2.93
CA GLN A 259 -17.37 14.20 3.02
C GLN A 259 -16.35 13.08 3.23
N VAL A 260 -15.23 13.13 2.50
CA VAL A 260 -14.17 12.12 2.62
C VAL A 260 -13.46 12.26 3.95
N MET A 261 -13.03 13.45 4.33
CA MET A 261 -12.35 13.70 5.60
C MET A 261 -13.25 13.43 6.80
N GLY A 262 -14.56 13.65 6.67
CA GLY A 262 -15.56 13.34 7.70
C GLY A 262 -15.72 11.84 8.01
N LYS A 263 -15.15 10.95 7.20
CA LYS A 263 -15.02 9.52 7.53
C LYS A 263 -13.95 9.28 8.61
N TYR A 264 -12.95 10.16 8.67
CA TYR A 264 -11.74 9.99 9.47
C TYR A 264 -11.62 10.98 10.63
N LEU A 265 -12.23 12.16 10.48
CA LEU A 265 -12.15 13.28 11.42
C LEU A 265 -13.55 13.70 11.87
N SER A 266 -13.64 14.15 13.12
CA SER A 266 -14.83 14.81 13.64
C SER A 266 -15.07 16.16 12.97
N LYS A 267 -16.31 16.64 13.06
CA LYS A 267 -16.69 17.96 12.53
C LYS A 267 -15.84 19.10 13.11
N SER A 268 -15.54 19.07 14.40
CA SER A 268 -14.68 20.07 15.05
C SER A 268 -13.25 20.02 14.53
N GLU A 269 -12.70 18.83 14.30
CA GLU A 269 -11.35 18.69 13.73
C GLU A 269 -11.29 19.22 12.29
N ILE A 270 -12.34 19.01 11.50
CA ILE A 270 -12.47 19.58 10.16
C ILE A 270 -12.55 21.10 10.19
N GLU A 271 -13.38 21.68 11.07
CA GLU A 271 -13.52 23.13 11.23
C GLU A 271 -12.20 23.77 11.67
N ASP A 272 -11.52 23.18 12.65
CA ASP A 272 -10.19 23.61 13.08
C ASP A 272 -9.17 23.49 11.93
N TYR A 273 -9.19 22.40 11.18
CA TYR A 273 -8.29 22.20 10.05
C TYR A 273 -8.46 23.29 8.98
N ILE A 274 -9.70 23.59 8.58
CA ILE A 274 -10.03 24.64 7.61
C ILE A 274 -9.56 25.99 8.12
N LYS A 275 -9.79 26.30 9.41
CA LYS A 275 -9.34 27.54 10.03
C LYS A 275 -7.82 27.69 9.94
N HIS A 276 -7.05 26.68 10.34
CA HIS A 276 -5.59 26.71 10.26
C HIS A 276 -5.09 26.83 8.82
N CYS A 277 -5.71 26.15 7.85
CA CYS A 277 -5.36 26.29 6.44
C CYS A 277 -5.55 27.73 5.94
N LYS A 278 -6.65 28.39 6.34
CA LYS A 278 -6.94 29.78 5.97
C LYS A 278 -5.99 30.78 6.61
N GLU A 279 -5.74 30.64 7.92
CA GLU A 279 -4.83 31.52 8.67
C GLU A 279 -3.42 31.50 8.07
N ASN A 280 -2.97 30.31 7.64
CA ASN A 280 -1.64 30.10 7.10
C ASN A 280 -1.57 30.17 5.57
N LYS A 281 -2.71 30.42 4.90
CA LYS A 281 -2.84 30.44 3.44
C LYS A 281 -2.26 29.18 2.77
N THR A 282 -2.48 28.02 3.39
CA THR A 282 -1.88 26.74 3.00
C THR A 282 -2.36 26.30 1.62
N ILE A 283 -1.40 25.94 0.75
CA ILE A 283 -1.66 25.29 -0.53
C ILE A 283 -0.70 24.11 -0.68
N ILE A 284 -1.25 22.91 -0.82
CA ILE A 284 -0.51 21.66 -1.05
C ILE A 284 -1.10 21.00 -2.27
N GLU A 285 -0.25 20.57 -3.19
CA GLU A 285 -0.66 19.73 -4.31
C GLU A 285 -0.06 18.34 -4.14
N CYS A 286 -0.87 17.31 -4.39
CA CYS A 286 -0.43 15.92 -4.43
C CYS A 286 -1.00 15.25 -5.67
N ASP A 287 -0.11 14.67 -6.49
CA ASP A 287 -0.49 14.00 -7.73
C ASP A 287 -0.49 12.46 -7.61
N LEU A 288 0.16 11.93 -6.58
CA LEU A 288 0.25 10.49 -6.33
C LEU A 288 0.30 10.20 -4.84
N VAL A 289 -0.57 9.29 -4.41
CA VAL A 289 -0.51 8.61 -3.11
C VAL A 289 -0.58 7.12 -3.38
N ALA A 290 0.28 6.35 -2.72
CA ALA A 290 0.34 4.90 -2.87
C ALA A 290 0.75 4.21 -1.56
N ALA A 291 0.14 3.07 -1.30
CA ALA A 291 0.44 2.19 -0.17
C ALA A 291 0.36 0.72 -0.60
N ASP A 292 1.14 -0.13 0.04
CA ASP A 292 1.23 -1.55 -0.28
C ASP A 292 0.92 -2.42 0.93
N ARG A 293 0.07 -3.43 0.74
CA ARG A 293 -0.28 -4.42 1.77
C ARG A 293 0.94 -5.15 2.30
N SER A 294 1.95 -5.40 1.47
CA SER A 294 3.17 -6.06 1.96
C SER A 294 3.89 -5.26 3.02
N SER A 295 3.65 -3.95 3.11
CA SER A 295 4.26 -3.06 4.09
C SER A 295 3.50 -2.96 5.41
N VAL A 296 2.36 -3.65 5.54
CA VAL A 296 1.59 -3.66 6.79
C VAL A 296 2.40 -4.35 7.88
N TYR A 297 2.46 -3.75 9.06
CA TYR A 297 3.16 -4.29 10.23
C TYR A 297 2.34 -3.98 11.50
N TRP A 298 2.72 -4.56 12.63
CA TRP A 298 2.09 -4.26 13.91
C TRP A 298 3.06 -3.46 14.76
N TYR A 299 2.62 -2.36 15.34
CA TYR A 299 3.42 -1.60 16.29
C TYR A 299 2.57 -1.04 17.42
N ASN A 300 3.03 -1.19 18.66
CA ASN A 300 2.41 -0.65 19.88
C ASN A 300 0.88 -0.86 19.95
N GLY A 301 0.40 -2.05 19.62
CA GLY A 301 -1.02 -2.37 19.74
C GLY A 301 -1.88 -2.03 18.51
N GLU A 302 -1.27 -1.53 17.44
CA GLU A 302 -1.99 -1.09 16.24
C GLU A 302 -1.37 -1.66 14.96
N TYR A 303 -2.19 -1.87 13.93
CA TYR A 303 -1.68 -2.07 12.58
C TYR A 303 -1.16 -0.76 12.03
N GLN A 304 -0.07 -0.85 11.29
CA GLN A 304 0.57 0.25 10.62
C GLN A 304 0.79 -0.13 9.16
N CYS A 305 0.82 0.84 8.25
CA CYS A 305 1.27 0.63 6.88
C CYS A 305 2.12 1.81 6.41
N LYS A 306 2.92 1.57 5.36
CA LYS A 306 3.67 2.65 4.71
C LYS A 306 2.80 3.31 3.66
N VAL A 307 2.90 4.62 3.59
CA VAL A 307 2.28 5.45 2.55
C VAL A 307 3.36 6.31 1.93
N TYR A 308 3.37 6.32 0.62
CA TYR A 308 4.14 7.25 -0.20
C TYR A 308 3.19 8.30 -0.76
N ALA A 309 3.65 9.56 -0.77
CA ALA A 309 3.00 10.64 -1.46
C ALA A 309 4.02 11.47 -2.24
N HIS A 310 3.71 11.80 -3.48
CA HIS A 310 4.43 12.80 -4.26
C HIS A 310 3.65 14.11 -4.17
N MET A 311 4.27 15.11 -3.57
CA MET A 311 3.59 16.36 -3.20
C MET A 311 4.47 17.59 -3.41
N ARG A 312 3.87 18.76 -3.38
CA ARG A 312 4.57 20.03 -3.24
C ARG A 312 3.79 21.01 -2.39
N ILE A 313 4.51 21.81 -1.62
CA ILE A 313 3.94 22.89 -0.81
C ILE A 313 4.11 24.19 -1.59
N ILE A 314 3.00 24.86 -1.92
CA ILE A 314 2.98 26.09 -2.74
C ILE A 314 2.90 27.34 -1.86
N SER A 315 2.31 27.24 -0.68
CA SER A 315 2.20 28.37 0.24
C SER A 315 3.56 28.77 0.81
N ASP A 316 3.88 30.07 0.77
CA ASP A 316 4.96 30.66 1.55
C ASP A 316 4.66 30.47 3.04
N ILE A 317 5.57 29.85 3.79
CA ILE A 317 5.44 29.81 5.24
C ILE A 317 5.70 31.23 5.78
N PRO A 318 4.81 31.81 6.60
CA PRO A 318 5.05 33.14 7.17
C PRO A 318 6.38 33.18 7.96
N THR A 319 7.28 34.07 7.56
CA THR A 319 8.58 34.30 8.21
C THR A 319 8.53 35.00 9.57
N GLU A 320 7.36 35.46 10.03
CA GLU A 320 7.21 36.41 11.16
C GLU A 320 6.61 35.85 12.47
N MET A 321 6.53 34.53 12.69
CA MET A 321 6.11 33.99 14.01
C MET A 321 7.25 33.89 15.04
N GLY A 322 8.26 34.76 14.95
CA GLY A 322 9.48 34.71 15.76
C GLY A 322 9.51 35.56 17.04
N LYS A 323 8.38 36.12 17.49
CA LYS A 323 8.37 36.98 18.69
C LYS A 323 7.08 36.85 19.49
N THR A 324 7.04 35.85 20.37
CA THR A 324 6.56 35.89 21.77
C THR A 324 6.15 34.49 22.19
N MET A 325 6.91 33.86 23.08
CA MET A 325 6.35 33.13 24.23
C MET A 325 7.43 33.07 25.31
N GLY A 326 7.18 33.82 26.38
CA GLY A 326 7.97 33.80 27.60
C GLY A 326 7.76 32.50 28.36
N THR A 327 8.86 32.06 28.94
CA THR A 327 9.17 31.13 30.05
C THR A 327 8.10 30.50 30.96
N ASP A 328 6.80 30.68 30.81
CA ASP A 328 5.85 30.32 31.88
C ASP A 328 4.86 29.23 31.44
N GLN A 329 5.10 28.01 31.97
CA GLN A 329 4.16 26.90 32.28
C GLN A 329 3.25 26.30 31.17
N GLU A 330 3.42 24.98 30.99
CA GLU A 330 2.42 23.99 30.53
C GLU A 330 1.55 24.31 29.30
N THR A 331 2.15 24.81 28.22
CA THR A 331 1.43 24.96 26.94
C THR A 331 1.98 24.02 25.87
N TYR A 332 1.14 23.07 25.47
CA TYR A 332 1.35 22.08 24.42
C TYR A 332 1.88 22.72 23.12
N GLY A 333 3.06 22.29 22.66
CA GLY A 333 3.79 22.91 21.56
C GLY A 333 3.09 22.78 20.21
N TYR A 334 2.80 23.94 19.61
CA TYR A 334 2.61 24.11 18.17
C TYR A 334 3.97 24.48 17.56
N LEU A 335 4.35 23.84 16.45
CA LEU A 335 5.66 24.05 15.80
C LEU A 335 5.61 25.25 14.84
N TYR A 336 6.61 26.13 14.99
CA TYR A 336 6.82 27.38 14.24
C TYR A 336 8.12 27.31 13.42
N PRO A 337 8.24 27.98 12.25
CA PRO A 337 9.47 27.99 11.46
C PRO A 337 10.55 28.93 12.04
N VAL A 338 11.80 28.47 12.08
CA VAL A 338 13.00 29.28 12.41
C VAL A 338 13.97 29.28 11.21
N LYS A 339 14.68 30.39 11.04
CA LYS A 339 15.60 30.69 9.93
C LYS A 339 16.78 29.69 9.87
N LYS A 340 17.10 29.23 8.65
CA LYS A 340 18.28 28.48 8.17
C LYS A 340 19.28 28.00 9.24
N GLY A 341 19.25 26.71 9.53
CA GLY A 341 20.11 26.02 10.50
C GLY A 341 19.35 25.31 11.62
N TYR A 342 18.03 25.49 11.71
CA TYR A 342 17.14 24.84 12.67
C TYR A 342 15.80 24.49 12.01
N GLU A 343 15.13 23.50 12.59
CA GLU A 343 14.06 22.62 12.09
C GLU A 343 12.91 23.32 11.32
N PRO A 344 12.40 22.73 10.21
CA PRO A 344 11.24 23.26 9.49
C PRO A 344 9.92 22.94 10.24
N GLY A 345 9.22 23.99 10.65
CA GLY A 345 7.84 23.94 11.16
C GLY A 345 6.88 24.45 10.10
N THR A 346 6.12 23.54 9.50
CA THR A 346 4.96 23.79 8.62
C THR A 346 3.67 23.58 9.40
N CYS A 347 2.59 24.23 8.98
CA CYS A 347 1.28 24.25 9.64
C CYS A 347 0.61 22.87 9.68
N PHE A 348 1.06 22.05 10.62
CA PHE A 348 0.46 20.77 10.93
C PHE A 348 0.13 20.82 12.41
N THR A 349 -1.15 20.80 12.73
CA THR A 349 -1.54 20.29 14.04
C THR A 349 -1.09 18.82 14.11
N ARG A 350 -0.99 18.33 15.35
CA ARG A 350 -0.30 17.14 15.88
C ARG A 350 -0.34 15.80 15.11
N SER A 351 -1.02 15.66 13.98
CA SER A 351 -1.27 14.38 13.30
C SER A 351 -1.19 14.36 11.77
N VAL A 352 -1.16 15.48 11.05
CA VAL A 352 -1.22 15.41 9.56
C VAL A 352 0.15 15.27 8.93
N LEU A 353 1.16 15.95 9.46
CA LEU A 353 2.56 15.69 9.18
C LEU A 353 3.29 15.88 10.51
N GLY A 354 4.01 14.86 10.98
CA GLY A 354 5.00 15.06 12.03
C GLY A 354 6.01 16.15 11.61
N PRO A 355 6.90 16.63 12.50
CA PRO A 355 7.91 17.61 12.12
C PRO A 355 8.60 17.18 10.82
N LEU A 356 8.30 17.88 9.73
CA LEU A 356 8.90 17.62 8.43
C LEU A 356 10.30 18.20 8.50
N TYR A 357 11.27 17.36 8.86
CA TYR A 357 12.69 17.66 8.66
C TYR A 357 13.04 17.52 7.18
N LEU A 358 12.33 18.25 6.32
CA LEU A 358 12.57 18.29 4.89
C LEU A 358 13.29 19.60 4.57
N ASP A 359 14.50 19.47 4.05
CA ASP A 359 15.07 20.53 3.21
C ASP A 359 14.19 20.61 1.96
N TYR A 360 13.17 21.47 1.99
CA TYR A 360 12.25 21.64 0.87
C TYR A 360 12.27 23.07 0.35
N GLN A 361 12.03 23.23 -0.95
CA GLN A 361 11.80 24.53 -1.58
C GLN A 361 10.31 24.67 -1.90
N VAL A 362 9.76 25.85 -1.63
CA VAL A 362 8.36 26.17 -1.99
C VAL A 362 8.16 25.95 -3.48
N GLY A 363 7.13 25.18 -3.85
CA GLY A 363 6.78 24.81 -5.21
C GLY A 363 7.53 23.61 -5.78
N GLU A 364 8.54 23.07 -5.08
CA GLU A 364 9.27 21.87 -5.49
C GLU A 364 8.49 20.60 -5.15
N TRP A 365 8.50 19.65 -6.10
CA TRP A 365 7.96 18.31 -5.87
C TRP A 365 8.91 17.49 -5.00
N LEU A 366 8.37 16.82 -4.00
CA LEU A 366 9.11 16.01 -3.06
C LEU A 366 8.43 14.66 -2.83
N ASP A 367 9.26 13.66 -2.54
CA ASP A 367 8.87 12.32 -2.14
C ASP A 367 8.65 12.29 -0.63
N TYR A 368 7.41 12.11 -0.20
CA TYR A 368 7.03 12.00 1.20
C TYR A 368 6.72 10.54 1.55
N TYR A 369 7.34 10.05 2.63
CA TYR A 369 7.11 8.71 3.16
C TYR A 369 6.63 8.80 4.59
N VAL A 370 5.51 8.16 4.90
CA VAL A 370 4.92 8.14 6.24
C VAL A 370 4.48 6.74 6.61
N ASN A 371 4.61 6.42 7.89
CA ASN A 371 4.00 5.24 8.46
C ASN A 371 2.71 5.66 9.17
N THR A 372 1.59 5.10 8.77
CA THR A 372 0.27 5.43 9.32
C THR A 372 -0.30 4.26 10.07
N SER A 373 -0.99 4.55 11.17
CA SER A 373 -1.73 3.57 11.98
C SER A 373 -3.18 3.44 11.50
N GLY A 374 -3.77 2.28 11.77
CA GLY A 374 -5.21 2.12 11.84
C GLY A 374 -5.59 1.81 13.28
N CYS A 375 -6.47 2.63 13.87
CA CYS A 375 -7.13 2.26 15.12
C CYS A 375 -8.13 1.16 14.82
N ALA A 376 -8.05 0.05 15.56
CA ALA A 376 -9.04 -1.02 15.48
C ALA A 376 -10.35 -0.68 16.24
N ASP A 377 -10.40 0.47 16.91
CA ASP A 377 -11.56 0.87 17.70
C ASP A 377 -12.62 1.52 16.81
N PHE A 378 -13.75 0.81 16.70
CA PHE A 378 -15.10 1.27 16.36
C PHE A 378 -15.19 2.49 15.43
N TYR A 379 -15.53 2.25 14.16
CA TYR A 379 -15.84 3.25 13.12
C TYR A 379 -14.65 3.90 12.41
N GLY A 380 -13.89 3.13 11.61
CA GLY A 380 -13.29 3.61 10.36
C GLY A 380 -12.35 4.81 10.43
N SER A 381 -11.79 5.14 11.61
CA SER A 381 -10.87 6.26 11.78
C SER A 381 -9.44 5.80 11.53
N LEU A 382 -8.77 6.47 10.58
CA LEU A 382 -7.31 6.45 10.52
C LEU A 382 -6.81 7.32 11.66
N CYS A 383 -6.50 6.69 12.77
CA CYS A 383 -5.64 7.33 13.74
C CYS A 383 -4.24 7.38 13.15
N CYS A 384 -3.64 8.54 13.00
CA CYS A 384 -2.21 8.64 13.31
C CYS A 384 -2.14 8.67 14.83
N SER A 385 -1.84 7.52 15.46
CA SER A 385 -1.75 7.30 16.91
C SER A 385 -2.52 8.31 17.77
N ASN A 386 -3.80 8.03 18.04
CA ASN A 386 -4.35 7.94 19.39
C ASN A 386 -5.86 7.64 19.35
N THR A 387 -6.23 6.52 19.98
CA THR A 387 -7.60 6.10 20.25
C THR A 387 -8.29 6.99 21.30
N GLU A 388 -9.60 7.12 21.08
CA GLU A 388 -10.68 7.61 21.93
C GLU A 388 -10.33 8.27 23.28
N ARG A 389 -10.62 9.57 23.36
CA ARG A 389 -10.46 10.43 24.55
C ARG A 389 -9.02 10.49 25.08
N GLY A 390 -8.27 11.43 24.50
CA GLY A 390 -7.05 11.93 25.12
C GLY A 390 -5.79 11.33 24.51
N ILE A 391 -4.92 12.25 24.15
CA ILE A 391 -3.53 12.07 23.79
C ILE A 391 -2.82 11.08 24.73
N MET A 392 -2.19 10.03 24.18
CA MET A 392 -1.00 9.46 24.78
C MET A 392 0.22 9.59 23.86
N ILE A 393 1.28 10.08 24.50
CA ILE A 393 2.64 10.27 24.01
C ILE A 393 3.39 9.01 24.42
N ASP A 394 4.15 8.40 23.51
CA ASP A 394 5.21 7.48 23.92
C ASP A 394 6.30 8.30 24.65
N TYR A 395 6.43 8.05 25.95
CA TYR A 395 7.41 8.66 26.85
C TYR A 395 8.81 8.03 26.78
N SER A 396 9.11 7.13 25.84
CA SER A 396 10.43 6.49 25.75
C SER A 396 11.43 7.29 24.90
N GLY A 397 11.93 8.41 25.44
CA GLY A 397 12.95 9.19 24.73
C GLY A 397 13.55 10.38 25.47
N LEU A 398 13.52 10.42 26.80
CA LEU A 398 14.30 11.36 27.60
C LEU A 398 15.37 10.59 28.35
N TYR A 399 16.63 10.68 27.91
CA TYR A 399 17.77 11.21 28.68
C TYR A 399 19.04 11.20 27.79
N PRO A 400 19.93 12.20 27.94
CA PRO A 400 20.89 12.62 26.93
C PRO A 400 22.26 11.96 27.13
N TRP A 401 22.95 11.62 26.04
CA TRP A 401 24.41 11.54 26.03
C TRP A 401 24.95 12.07 24.70
N LEU A 402 25.18 13.38 24.65
CA LEU A 402 26.24 13.97 23.85
C LEU A 402 27.51 13.90 24.69
N VAL A 403 28.45 13.04 24.32
CA VAL A 403 29.85 13.13 24.76
C VAL A 403 30.66 13.57 23.55
N LYS A 404 31.21 14.80 23.58
CA LYS A 404 32.66 15.03 23.53
C LYS A 404 33.07 16.52 23.54
N PHE A 405 33.87 16.86 24.58
CA PHE A 405 34.96 17.87 24.69
C PHE A 405 34.62 19.37 24.54
N PRO A 406 35.51 20.33 24.92
CA PRO A 406 36.50 20.45 26.02
C PRO A 406 36.35 21.77 26.87
N PHE A 407 37.00 21.81 28.05
CA PHE A 407 37.65 22.95 28.76
C PHE A 407 37.05 24.38 28.91
N LEU A 408 37.24 24.89 30.16
CA LEU A 408 37.37 26.30 30.65
C LEU A 408 36.05 27.07 30.85
N ASN A 409 35.76 27.71 31.99
CA ASN A 409 36.49 28.05 33.22
C ASN A 409 35.52 28.01 34.42
#